data_AF-A0AAW6PSE3-F1
#
_entry.id   AF-A0AAW6PSE3-F1
#
_cell.length_a   1.000
_cell.length_b   1.000
_cell.length_c   1.000
_cell.angle_alpha   90.00
_cell.angle_beta   90.00
_cell.angle_gamma   90.00
#
_symmetry.space_group_name_H-M   'P 1'
#
loop_
_entity.id
_entity.type
_entity.pdbx_description
1 polymer ?
#
loop_
_entity_poly.entity_id
_entity_poly.type
_entity_poly.pdbx_seq_one_letter_code
_entity_poly.pdbx_strand_id
1 'polypeptide(L)' 'MPYLLLVLLFALHTPLASATSCPDWTPQQAEAEVAQLRATLARWDEHYHRQGVALVADELYDQSRERLNHLQQC' A
#
# COMPACT_ATOMS: atom_id res chain seq x y z
N MET A 1 -14.85 -10.77 -34.55
CA MET A 1 -14.24 -9.64 -33.83
C MET A 1 -14.25 -9.80 -32.30
N PRO A 2 -13.95 -10.98 -31.70
CA PRO A 2 -13.94 -11.12 -30.23
C PRO A 2 -12.67 -10.57 -29.57
N TYR A 3 -11.54 -10.58 -30.29
CA TYR A 3 -10.24 -10.12 -29.77
C TYR A 3 -10.19 -8.62 -29.50
N LEU A 4 -10.92 -7.82 -30.28
CA LEU A 4 -11.01 -6.37 -30.10
C LEU A 4 -11.67 -6.00 -28.76
N LEU A 5 -12.67 -6.78 -28.36
CA LEU A 5 -13.38 -6.62 -27.09
C LEU A 5 -12.50 -7.06 -25.90
N LEU A 6 -11.70 -8.11 -26.10
CA LEU A 6 -10.77 -8.65 -25.11
C LEU A 6 -9.57 -7.71 -24.86
N VAL A 7 -9.07 -7.04 -25.91
CA VAL A 7 -8.04 -5.99 -25.81
C VAL A 7 -8.56 -4.75 -25.09
N LEU A 8 -9.81 -4.36 -25.35
CA LEU A 8 -10.43 -3.20 -24.70
C LEU A 8 -10.61 -3.42 -23.19
N LEU A 9 -10.98 -4.65 -22.79
CA LEU A 9 -11.09 -5.02 -21.38
C LEU A 9 -9.74 -4.99 -20.66
N PHE A 10 -8.67 -5.49 -21.30
CA PHE A 10 -7.32 -5.45 -20.72
C PHE A 10 -6.78 -4.01 -20.55
N ALA A 11 -7.12 -3.10 -21.45
CA ALA A 11 -6.70 -1.69 -21.39
C ALA A 11 -7.40 -0.88 -20.28
N LEU A 12 -8.58 -1.31 -19.81
CA LEU A 12 -9.25 -0.71 -18.65
C LEU A 12 -8.70 -1.23 -17.31
N HIS A 13 -7.89 -2.28 -17.31
CA HIS A 13 -7.38 -2.92 -16.09
C HIS A 13 -5.91 -2.58 -15.84
N THR A 14 -5.27 -1.80 -16.71
CA THR A 14 -3.94 -1.25 -16.40
C THR A 14 -4.11 -0.23 -15.27
N PRO A 15 -3.63 -0.53 -14.05
CA PRO A 15 -3.64 0.48 -13.01
C PRO A 15 -2.76 1.62 -13.50
N LEU A 16 -3.32 2.82 -13.62
CA LEU A 16 -2.51 4.02 -13.77
C LEU A 16 -1.60 4.04 -12.55
N ALA A 17 -0.31 3.77 -12.75
CA ALA A 17 0.72 3.93 -11.74
C ALA A 17 0.76 5.43 -11.40
N SER A 18 -0.08 5.82 -10.46
CA SER A 18 -0.13 7.19 -9.95
C SER A 18 1.09 7.32 -9.06
N ALA A 19 2.16 7.89 -9.63
CA ALA A 19 3.30 8.33 -8.85
C ALA A 19 2.78 9.40 -7.89
N THR A 20 2.44 8.99 -6.67
CA THR A 20 2.06 9.91 -5.61
C THR A 20 3.28 10.79 -5.37
N SER A 21 3.11 12.10 -5.29
CA SER A 21 4.23 12.98 -4.93
C SER A 21 4.65 12.72 -3.49
N CYS A 22 5.94 12.87 -3.22
CA CYS A 22 6.41 12.87 -1.84
C CYS A 22 5.76 14.03 -1.09
N PRO A 23 5.27 13.80 0.14
CA PRO A 23 4.74 14.88 0.95
C PRO A 23 5.86 15.89 1.24
N ASP A 24 5.50 17.17 1.35
CA ASP A 24 6.42 18.27 1.67
C ASP A 24 6.78 18.27 3.17
N TRP A 25 7.33 17.15 3.63
CA TRP A 25 7.69 16.88 5.01
C TRP A 25 9.17 17.09 5.24
N THR A 26 9.51 17.49 6.46
CA THR A 26 10.91 17.41 6.91
C THR A 26 11.36 15.94 6.99
N PRO A 27 12.65 15.64 6.84
CA PRO A 27 13.17 14.27 6.97
C PRO A 27 12.75 13.59 8.27
N GLN A 28 12.74 14.33 9.38
CA GLN A 28 12.35 13.81 10.69
C GLN A 28 10.87 13.39 10.75
N GLN A 29 9.98 14.11 10.06
CA GLN A 29 8.56 13.73 9.97
C GLN A 29 8.38 12.46 9.13
N ALA A 30 9.10 12.35 8.01
CA ALA A 30 9.07 11.15 7.18
C ALA A 30 9.58 9.91 7.93
N GLU A 31 10.70 10.05 8.66
CA GLU A 31 11.24 8.97 9.49
C GLU A 31 10.27 8.54 10.60
N ALA A 32 9.63 9.49 11.28
CA ALA A 32 8.65 9.20 12.32
C ALA A 32 7.43 8.42 11.76
N GLU A 33 6.91 8.84 10.61
CA GLU A 33 5.78 8.16 9.96
C GLU A 33 6.17 6.74 9.50
N VAL A 34 7.35 6.57 8.89
CA VAL A 34 7.87 5.26 8.49
C VAL A 34 8.01 4.34 9.71
N ALA A 35 8.52 4.85 10.82
CA ALA A 35 8.66 4.08 12.05
C ALA A 35 7.29 3.65 12.61
N GLN A 36 6.31 4.56 12.61
CA GLN A 36 4.95 4.27 13.08
C GLN A 36 4.25 3.22 12.21
N LEU A 37 4.34 3.35 10.88
CA LEU A 37 3.75 2.39 9.93
C LEU A 37 4.37 1.00 10.10
N ARG A 38 5.71 0.91 10.22
CA ARG A 38 6.40 -0.37 10.47
C ARG A 38 5.93 -1.04 11.76
N ALA A 39 5.82 -0.28 12.84
CA ALA A 39 5.35 -0.82 14.12
C ALA A 39 3.89 -1.30 14.03
N THR A 40 3.05 -0.55 13.32
CA THR A 40 1.63 -0.90 13.13
C THR A 40 1.47 -2.18 12.32
N LEU A 41 2.15 -2.28 11.18
CA LEU A 41 2.13 -3.46 10.33
C LEU A 41 2.68 -4.69 11.06
N ALA A 42 3.80 -4.56 11.78
CA ALA A 42 4.38 -5.67 12.55
C ALA A 42 3.40 -6.22 13.60
N ARG A 43 2.65 -5.35 14.28
CA ARG A 43 1.61 -5.78 15.23
C ARG A 43 0.49 -6.53 14.53
N TRP A 44 0.01 -6.03 13.40
CA TRP A 44 -1.04 -6.71 12.63
C TRP A 44 -0.58 -8.06 12.10
N ASP A 45 0.64 -8.14 11.56
CA ASP A 45 1.27 -9.36 11.08
C ASP A 45 1.40 -10.39 12.21
N GLU A 46 1.82 -9.97 13.41
CA GLU A 46 1.92 -10.88 14.56
C GLU A 46 0.56 -11.49 14.92
N HIS A 47 -0.49 -10.67 15.01
CA HIS A 47 -1.83 -11.17 15.32
C HIS A 47 -2.36 -12.10 14.23
N TYR A 48 -2.17 -11.76 12.96
CA TYR A 48 -2.59 -12.60 11.86
C TYR A 48 -1.85 -13.95 11.88
N HIS A 49 -0.51 -13.93 11.94
CA HIS A 49 0.29 -15.15 11.84
C HIS A 49 0.24 -16.03 13.09
N ARG A 50 0.20 -15.44 14.29
CA ARG A 50 0.24 -16.22 15.54
C ARG A 50 -1.15 -16.58 16.06
N GLN A 51 -2.15 -15.75 15.79
CA GLN A 51 -3.48 -15.89 16.38
C GLN A 51 -4.56 -16.16 15.32
N GLY A 52 -4.26 -16.00 14.02
CA GLY A 52 -5.25 -16.14 12.96
C GLY A 52 -6.28 -15.00 12.96
N VAL A 53 -5.96 -13.86 13.60
CA VAL A 53 -6.88 -12.73 13.76
C VAL A 53 -6.46 -11.58 12.87
N ALA A 54 -7.31 -11.22 11.91
CA ALA A 54 -7.19 -9.97 11.17
C ALA A 54 -7.71 -8.81 12.02
N LEU A 55 -6.83 -7.88 12.39
CA LEU A 55 -7.18 -6.71 13.22
C LEU A 55 -7.80 -5.56 12.41
N VAL A 56 -7.61 -5.57 11.09
CA VAL A 56 -8.15 -4.61 10.13
C VAL A 56 -8.56 -5.35 8.86
N ALA A 57 -9.35 -4.70 8.00
CA ALA A 57 -9.68 -5.22 6.68
C ALA A 57 -8.44 -5.22 5.76
N ASP A 58 -8.40 -6.16 4.81
CA ASP A 58 -7.28 -6.34 3.86
C ASP A 58 -6.94 -5.04 3.13
N GLU A 59 -7.95 -4.27 2.68
CA GLU A 59 -7.72 -3.00 2.00
C GLU A 59 -6.95 -1.98 2.85
N LEU A 60 -7.22 -1.91 4.16
CA LEU A 60 -6.49 -1.00 5.06
C LEU A 60 -5.06 -1.48 5.30
N TYR A 61 -4.85 -2.79 5.36
CA TYR A 61 -3.50 -3.37 5.44
C TYR A 61 -2.70 -3.03 4.17
N ASP A 62 -3.29 -3.25 3.00
CA ASP A 62 -2.65 -3.01 1.71
C ASP A 62 -2.33 -1.53 1.51
N GLN A 63 -3.28 -0.62 1.78
CA GLN A 63 -3.05 0.82 1.72
C GLN A 63 -1.93 1.27 2.68
N SER A 64 -1.85 0.66 3.87
CA SER A 64 -0.78 0.96 4.83
C SER A 64 0.59 0.50 4.33
N ARG A 65 0.66 -0.65 3.65
CA ARG A 65 1.89 -1.15 3.02
C ARG A 65 2.30 -0.30 1.82
N GLU A 66 1.35 0.08 0.98
CA GLU A 66 1.60 0.99 -0.13
C GLU A 66 2.12 2.35 0.36
N ARG A 67 1.50 2.91 1.40
CA ARG A 67 1.96 4.16 2.03
C ARG A 67 3.37 4.05 2.57
N LEU A 68 3.70 2.94 3.24
CA LEU A 68 5.06 2.70 3.74
C LEU A 68 6.07 2.62 2.60
N ASN A 69 5.75 1.89 1.53
CA ASN A 69 6.61 1.76 0.36
C ASN A 69 6.82 3.12 -0.32
N HIS A 70 5.75 3.91 -0.45
CA HIS A 70 5.80 5.26 -1.01
C HIS A 70 6.75 6.16 -0.22
N LEU A 71 6.59 6.22 1.11
CA LEU A 71 7.43 7.06 1.97
C LEU A 71 8.90 6.63 1.99
N GLN A 72 9.20 5.34 1.80
CA GLN A 72 10.57 4.84 1.71
C GLN A 72 11.29 5.24 0.41
N GLN A 73 10.55 5.69 -0.60
CA GLN A 73 11.08 6.09 -1.90
C GLN A 73 11.33 7.60 -2.03
N CYS A 74 11.09 8.39 -0.97
CA CYS A 74 11.00 9.86 -1.03
C CYS A 74 12.30 10.67 -0.77
#